data_AF-A0AB32UX11-F1
#
_entry.id   AF-A0AB32UX11-F1
#
_cell.length_a   1.000
_cell.length_b   1.000
_cell.length_c   1.000
_cell.angle_alpha   90.00
_cell.angle_beta   90.00
_cell.angle_gamma   90.00
#
_symmetry.space_group_name_H-M   'P 1'
#
loop_
_entity.id
_entity.type
_entity.pdbx_description
1 polymer ?
#
loop_
_entity_poly.entity_id
_entity_poly.type
_entity_poly.pdbx_seq_one_letter_code
_entity_poly.pdbx_strand_id
1 'polypeptide(L)'
;MKQKIVIKVPMHCDKCRTKAMKIAAVANGVSSVAIAGNDKDQVVVTGEGIDSANLTCLLRKKLGYAAIISVGEDKGKDGDKAKKPEIHQCSSFGCCQCPNYCTLHYGVVYDDPNPTICSIM
;
A
#
# COMPACT_ATOMS: atom_id res chain seq x y z
N MET A 1 -15.99 16.29 -1.88
CA MET A 1 -15.60 16.13 -0.46
C MET A 1 -14.12 15.85 -0.37
N LYS A 2 -13.38 16.55 0.49
CA LYS A 2 -11.94 16.34 0.66
C LYS A 2 -11.66 15.13 1.56
N GLN A 3 -10.74 14.29 1.16
CA GLN A 3 -10.32 13.08 1.85
C GLN A 3 -8.87 13.22 2.33
N LYS A 4 -8.59 12.60 3.47
CA LYS A 4 -7.26 12.40 4.04
C LYS A 4 -6.99 10.90 4.14
N ILE A 5 -5.94 10.45 3.48
CA ILE A 5 -5.53 9.06 3.40
C ILE A 5 -4.14 8.93 4.02
N VAL A 6 -3.95 7.93 4.87
CA VAL A 6 -2.66 7.60 5.47
C VAL A 6 -2.26 6.19 5.03
N ILE A 7 -1.11 6.08 4.37
CA ILE A 7 -0.57 4.81 3.86
C ILE A 7 0.79 4.56 4.51
N LYS A 8 0.94 3.40 5.16
CA LYS A 8 2.23 2.92 5.65
C LYS A 8 3.06 2.39 4.49
N VAL A 9 4.28 2.87 4.34
CA VAL A 9 5.27 2.42 3.36
C VAL A 9 6.64 2.35 4.07
N PRO A 10 7.27 1.17 4.20
CA PRO A 10 8.62 1.06 4.75
C PRO A 10 9.60 1.76 3.80
N MET A 11 10.17 2.88 4.26
CA MET A 11 11.08 3.72 3.48
C MET A 11 12.42 3.87 4.23
N HIS A 12 13.38 3.01 3.90
CA HIS A 12 14.69 2.97 4.58
C HIS A 12 15.68 4.03 4.07
N CYS A 13 15.37 4.71 2.97
CA CYS A 13 16.31 5.60 2.28
C CYS A 13 15.65 6.87 1.75
N ASP A 14 16.40 7.97 1.60
CA ASP A 14 15.84 9.22 1.08
C ASP A 14 15.37 9.09 -0.38
N LYS A 15 16.08 8.31 -1.19
CA LYS A 15 15.64 7.97 -2.56
C LYS A 15 14.28 7.27 -2.56
N CYS A 16 14.01 6.45 -1.55
CA CYS A 16 12.76 5.72 -1.36
C CYS A 16 11.64 6.71 -1.03
N ARG A 17 11.91 7.66 -0.12
CA ARG A 17 11.00 8.74 0.28
C ARG A 17 10.63 9.65 -0.89
N THR A 18 11.63 10.10 -1.66
CA THR A 18 11.40 10.94 -2.84
C THR A 18 10.58 10.20 -3.90
N LYS A 19 10.82 8.90 -4.12
CA LYS A 19 10.00 8.08 -5.03
C LYS A 19 8.56 7.96 -4.54
N ALA A 20 8.34 7.71 -3.25
CA ALA A 20 7.01 7.62 -2.66
C ALA A 20 6.22 8.92 -2.83
N MET A 21 6.85 10.05 -2.51
CA MET A 21 6.24 11.36 -2.71
C MET A 21 5.87 11.63 -4.17
N LYS A 22 6.77 11.30 -5.12
CA LYS A 22 6.49 11.48 -6.55
C LYS A 22 5.30 10.65 -7.02
N ILE A 23 5.22 9.38 -6.60
CA ILE A 23 4.11 8.49 -6.96
C ILE A 23 2.79 9.04 -6.41
N ALA A 24 2.79 9.44 -5.15
CA ALA A 24 1.61 9.99 -4.51
C ALA A 24 1.19 11.34 -5.12
N ALA A 25 2.14 12.21 -5.48
CA ALA A 25 1.82 13.53 -6.04
C ALA A 25 1.26 13.46 -7.47
N VAL A 26 1.59 12.42 -8.24
CA VAL A 26 1.09 12.22 -9.60
C VAL A 26 -0.30 11.56 -9.62
N ALA A 27 -0.77 11.04 -8.48
CA ALA A 27 -2.09 10.41 -8.42
C ALA A 27 -3.22 11.44 -8.63
N ASN A 28 -4.25 11.02 -9.35
CA ASN A 28 -5.39 11.87 -9.66
C ASN A 28 -6.13 12.28 -8.39
N GLY A 29 -6.56 13.54 -8.35
CA GLY A 29 -7.31 14.09 -7.22
C GLY A 29 -6.46 14.50 -6.02
N VAL A 30 -5.13 14.30 -6.06
CA VAL A 30 -4.23 14.69 -4.97
C VAL A 30 -3.98 16.19 -4.97
N SER A 31 -4.11 16.80 -3.80
CA SER A 31 -3.83 18.22 -3.57
C SER A 31 -2.58 18.43 -2.72
N SER A 32 -2.28 17.53 -1.78
CA SER A 32 -1.07 17.61 -0.96
C SER A 32 -0.59 16.22 -0.56
N VAL A 33 0.73 16.11 -0.41
CA VAL A 33 1.42 14.90 0.03
C VAL A 33 2.44 15.27 1.08
N ALA A 34 2.46 14.54 2.18
CA ALA A 34 3.44 14.68 3.25
C ALA A 34 3.94 13.31 3.72
N ILE A 35 5.15 13.28 4.25
CA ILE A 35 5.66 12.11 4.97
C ILE A 35 5.47 12.37 6.47
N ALA A 36 4.88 11.41 7.16
CA ALA A 36 4.61 11.44 8.59
C ALA A 36 5.09 10.14 9.27
N GLY A 37 4.81 10.03 10.58
CA GLY A 37 5.28 8.92 11.42
C GLY A 37 6.66 9.19 12.01
N ASN A 38 6.90 8.66 13.20
CA ASN A 38 8.18 8.82 13.90
C ASN A 38 9.34 8.26 13.07
N ASP A 39 9.10 7.14 12.39
CA ASP A 39 10.06 6.46 11.53
C ASP A 39 10.06 6.98 10.07
N LYS A 40 9.26 8.01 9.78
CA LYS A 40 9.06 8.57 8.42
C LYS A 40 8.62 7.49 7.42
N ASP A 41 7.75 6.61 7.87
CA ASP A 41 7.24 5.42 7.17
C ASP A 41 5.77 5.55 6.76
N GLN A 42 5.19 6.75 6.86
CA GLN A 42 3.81 7.01 6.47
C GLN A 42 3.73 8.11 5.41
N VAL A 43 2.94 7.87 4.38
CA VAL A 43 2.59 8.85 3.36
C VAL A 43 1.16 9.32 3.63
N VAL A 44 1.02 10.61 3.93
CA VAL A 44 -0.27 11.27 4.13
C VAL A 44 -0.62 12.00 2.86
N VAL A 45 -1.78 11.69 2.30
CA VAL A 45 -2.28 12.27 1.05
C VAL A 45 -3.63 12.93 1.31
N THR A 46 -3.78 14.17 0.89
CA THR A 46 -5.06 14.88 0.94
C THR A 46 -5.49 15.34 -0.44
N GLY A 47 -6.79 15.34 -0.69
CA GLY A 47 -7.35 15.71 -2.00
C GLY A 47 -8.79 15.25 -2.18
N GLU A 48 -9.29 15.30 -3.40
CA GLU A 48 -10.68 15.02 -3.74
C GLU A 48 -10.76 13.98 -4.87
N GLY A 49 -11.60 12.96 -4.70
CA GLY A 49 -11.70 11.87 -5.68
C GLY A 49 -10.46 10.97 -5.73
N ILE A 50 -9.74 10.81 -4.61
CA ILE A 50 -8.54 9.97 -4.56
C ILE A 50 -8.97 8.50 -4.47
N ASP A 51 -8.49 7.70 -5.41
CA ASP A 51 -8.58 6.24 -5.33
C ASP A 51 -7.48 5.69 -4.42
N SER A 52 -7.84 5.43 -3.15
CA SER A 52 -6.93 4.92 -2.13
C SER A 52 -6.38 3.52 -2.46
N ALA A 53 -7.17 2.68 -3.13
CA ALA A 53 -6.76 1.33 -3.50
C ALA A 53 -5.74 1.37 -4.64
N ASN A 54 -6.01 2.16 -5.70
CA ASN A 54 -5.08 2.32 -6.82
C ASN A 54 -3.78 3.00 -6.39
N LEU A 55 -3.86 4.05 -5.58
CA LEU A 55 -2.68 4.70 -5.00
C LEU A 55 -1.80 3.70 -4.22
N THR A 56 -2.42 2.88 -3.37
CA THR A 56 -1.71 1.84 -2.60
C THR A 56 -1.11 0.78 -3.53
N CYS A 57 -1.82 0.39 -4.59
CA CYS A 57 -1.31 -0.54 -5.60
C CYS A 57 -0.07 0.00 -6.33
N LEU A 58 -0.09 1.28 -6.72
CA LEU A 58 1.06 1.94 -7.36
C LEU A 58 2.28 2.00 -6.44
N LEU A 59 2.06 2.31 -5.16
CA LEU A 59 3.12 2.29 -4.16
C LEU A 59 3.66 0.87 -3.99
N ARG A 60 2.80 -0.16 -3.92
CA ARG A 60 3.24 -1.55 -3.84
C ARG A 60 4.08 -1.96 -5.05
N LYS A 61 3.64 -1.59 -6.25
CA LYS A 61 4.32 -1.93 -7.51
C LYS A 61 5.72 -1.33 -7.62
N LYS A 62 5.96 -0.15 -7.03
CA LYS A 62 7.21 0.60 -7.20
C LYS A 62 8.15 0.56 -5.99
N LEU A 63 7.59 0.36 -4.79
CA LEU A 63 8.32 0.40 -3.53
C LEU A 63 8.21 -0.90 -2.73
N GLY A 64 7.38 -1.85 -3.18
CA GLY A 64 7.20 -3.15 -2.54
C GLY A 64 5.99 -3.18 -1.62
N TYR A 65 6.19 -2.98 -0.31
CA TYR A 65 5.09 -3.06 0.65
C TYR A 65 4.40 -1.71 0.83
N ALA A 66 3.07 -1.70 0.87
CA ALA A 66 2.29 -0.54 1.31
C ALA A 66 0.95 -1.00 1.90
N ALA A 67 0.48 -0.32 2.95
CA ALA A 67 -0.78 -0.65 3.60
C ALA A 67 -1.55 0.62 3.97
N ILE A 68 -2.85 0.65 3.69
CA ILE A 68 -3.72 1.75 4.10
C ILE A 68 -3.93 1.63 5.61
N ILE A 69 -3.62 2.71 6.34
CA ILE A 69 -3.87 2.80 7.79
C ILE A 69 -5.23 3.47 8.04
N SER A 70 -5.53 4.54 7.30
CA SER A 70 -6.74 5.33 7.52
C SER A 70 -7.19 6.01 6.23
N VAL A 71 -8.50 6.11 6.05
CA VAL A 71 -9.17 6.91 5.04
C VAL A 71 -10.31 7.64 5.75
N GLY A 72 -10.32 8.95 5.71
CA GLY A 72 -11.38 9.75 6.29
C GLY A 72 -11.58 11.05 5.53
N GLU A 73 -12.66 11.76 5.81
CA GLU A 73 -12.80 13.14 5.36
C GLU A 73 -11.75 14.03 6.04
N ASP A 74 -11.20 14.98 5.29
CA ASP A 74 -10.29 15.99 5.80
C ASP A 74 -11.09 17.04 6.59
N LYS A 75 -11.56 16.66 7.78
CA LYS A 75 -12.13 17.58 8.77
C LYS A 75 -10.96 18.33 9.38
N GLY A 76 -10.79 19.59 8.99
CA GLY A 76 -9.70 20.44 9.45
C GLY A 76 -9.52 20.32 10.97
N LYS A 77 -8.26 20.07 11.37
CA LYS A 77 -7.69 19.98 12.74
C LYS A 77 -8.73 19.81 13.86
N ASP A 78 -8.96 18.57 14.30
CA ASP A 78 -9.07 18.20 15.70
C ASP A 78 -8.99 16.68 15.88
N GLY A 79 -8.10 16.22 16.77
CA GLY A 79 -8.15 14.87 17.35
C GLY A 79 -7.24 13.82 16.71
N ASP A 80 -5.96 13.83 17.08
CA ASP A 80 -5.12 12.64 17.05
C ASP A 80 -5.71 11.58 17.99
N LYS A 81 -6.36 10.56 17.43
CA LYS A 81 -6.52 9.26 18.10
C LYS A 81 -6.12 8.19 17.13
N ALA A 82 -4.87 7.74 17.27
CA ALA A 82 -4.37 6.51 16.69
C ALA A 82 -5.24 5.32 17.15
N LYS A 83 -6.26 4.97 16.37
CA LYS A 83 -6.87 3.64 16.44
C LYS A 83 -6.07 2.71 15.53
N LYS A 84 -5.42 1.73 16.16
CA LYS A 84 -4.77 0.58 15.50
C LYS A 84 -5.82 -0.18 14.68
N PRO A 85 -5.69 -0.31 13.34
CA PRO A 85 -6.66 -1.09 12.57
C PRO A 85 -6.40 -2.59 12.74
N GLU A 86 -7.43 -3.30 13.18
CA GLU A 86 -7.54 -4.75 13.08
C GLU A 86 -7.58 -5.16 11.61
N ILE A 87 -6.78 -6.17 11.29
CA ILE A 87 -6.68 -6.76 9.96
C ILE A 87 -7.95 -7.56 9.72
N HIS A 88 -8.88 -7.05 8.92
CA HIS A 88 -10.02 -7.82 8.44
C HIS A 88 -9.54 -8.75 7.32
N GLN A 89 -9.18 -9.96 7.72
CA GLN A 89 -8.87 -11.07 6.86
C GLN A 89 -10.16 -11.51 6.17
N CYS A 90 -10.30 -11.15 4.88
CA CYS A 90 -11.47 -11.52 4.09
C CYS A 90 -11.35 -13.00 3.69
N SER A 91 -11.98 -13.88 4.46
CA SER A 91 -12.21 -15.27 4.11
C SER A 91 -13.53 -15.38 3.35
N SER A 92 -13.50 -15.30 2.03
CA SER A 92 -14.57 -15.90 1.23
C SER A 92 -14.04 -16.25 -0.15
N PHE A 93 -13.97 -17.55 -0.39
CA PHE A 93 -13.70 -18.17 -1.67
C PHE A 93 -14.76 -17.73 -2.70
N GLY A 94 -14.29 -17.20 -3.83
CA GLY A 94 -15.09 -17.18 -5.06
C GLY A 94 -15.71 -15.83 -5.40
N CYS A 95 -14.90 -14.94 -5.98
CA CYS A 95 -15.17 -14.35 -7.31
C CYS A 95 -14.28 -13.12 -7.50
N CYS A 96 -13.31 -13.22 -8.42
CA CYS A 96 -13.12 -12.30 -9.54
C CYS A 96 -11.70 -12.46 -10.10
N GLN A 97 -11.63 -12.71 -11.40
CA GLN A 97 -10.41 -12.91 -12.16
C GLN A 97 -9.58 -11.62 -12.19
N CYS A 98 -8.54 -11.57 -11.35
CA CYS A 98 -7.45 -10.60 -11.46
C CYS A 98 -6.17 -11.39 -11.79
N PRO A 99 -5.60 -11.28 -13.00
CA PRO A 99 -4.34 -11.94 -13.31
C PRO A 99 -3.21 -11.27 -12.51
N ASN A 100 -2.76 -11.97 -11.47
CA ASN A 100 -1.45 -11.85 -10.80
C ASN A 100 -1.17 -10.72 -9.80
N TYR A 101 -2.05 -10.48 -8.81
CA TYR A 101 -1.60 -10.03 -7.47
C TYR A 101 -2.61 -10.31 -6.35
N CYS A 102 -2.99 -11.58 -6.15
CA CYS A 102 -3.59 -12.04 -4.90
C CYS A 102 -2.74 -13.19 -4.37
N THR A 103 -1.71 -12.86 -3.59
CA THR A 103 -0.98 -13.84 -2.79
C THR A 103 -0.81 -13.26 -1.39
N LEU A 104 -1.88 -13.37 -0.60
CA LEU A 104 -1.81 -13.52 0.85
C LEU A 104 -1.27 -14.94 1.09
N HIS A 105 0.01 -15.08 1.45
CA HIS A 105 0.55 -16.33 1.95
C HIS A 105 0.56 -16.29 3.48
N TYR A 106 -0.43 -16.95 4.08
CA TYR A 106 -0.18 -17.79 5.25
C TYR A 106 -0.37 -19.23 4.78
N GLY A 107 0.68 -20.03 4.83
CA GLY A 107 0.68 -21.39 4.32
C GLY A 107 2.10 -21.90 4.16
N VAL A 108 2.59 -22.55 5.22
CA VAL A 108 3.78 -23.40 5.22
C VAL A 108 3.61 -24.44 4.11
N VAL A 109 4.59 -24.56 3.21
CA VAL A 109 5.25 -25.79 2.68
C VAL A 109 6.12 -25.30 1.52
N TYR A 110 7.43 -25.48 1.68
CA TYR A 110 8.40 -25.38 0.59
C TYR A 110 8.10 -26.55 -0.36
N ASP A 111 7.55 -26.26 -1.53
CA ASP A 111 7.68 -27.14 -2.69
C ASP A 111 8.31 -26.31 -3.80
N ASP A 112 9.65 -26.39 -3.84
CA ASP A 112 10.44 -26.14 -5.05
C ASP A 112 9.84 -26.93 -6.22
N PRO A 113 9.83 -26.36 -7.43
CA PRO A 113 10.41 -27.12 -8.51
C PRO A 113 11.27 -26.22 -9.39
N ASN A 114 12.58 -26.37 -9.23
CA ASN A 114 13.52 -26.24 -10.32
C ASN A 114 13.42 -27.51 -11.19
N PRO A 115 12.94 -27.47 -12.45
CA PRO A 115 13.21 -28.52 -13.41
C PRO A 115 14.36 -28.07 -14.31
N THR A 116 15.59 -28.12 -13.79
CA THR A 116 16.75 -28.32 -14.66
C THR A 116 16.66 -29.74 -15.20
N ILE A 117 15.98 -29.91 -16.33
CA ILE A 117 16.20 -31.08 -17.18
C ILE A 117 17.56 -30.87 -17.85
N CYS A 118 18.58 -31.46 -17.24
CA CYS A 118 19.83 -31.79 -17.89
C CYS A 118 20.08 -33.29 -17.68
N SER A 119 20.24 -33.98 -18.81
CA SER A 119 20.94 -35.27 -19.00
C SER A 119 20.15 -36.57 -18.80
N ILE A 120 19.63 -37.10 -19.92
CA ILE A 120 19.81 -38.53 -20.25
C ILE A 120 20.85 -38.59 -21.38
N MET A 121 22.07 -39.00 -21.01
CA MET A 121 22.92 -39.93 -21.75
C MET A 121 23.59 -40.83 -20.70
#